data_AF-A0A1V5JKZ0-F1
#
_entry.id   AF-A0A1V5JKZ0-F1
#
_cell.length_a   1.000
_cell.length_b   1.000
_cell.length_c   1.000
_cell.angle_alpha   90.00
_cell.angle_beta   90.00
_cell.angle_gamma   90.00
#
_symmetry.space_group_name_H-M   'P 1'
#
loop_
_entity.id
_entity.type
_entity.pdbx_description
1 polymer ?
#
loop_
_entity_poly.entity_id
_entity_poly.type
_entity_poly.pdbx_seq_one_letter_code
_entity_poly.pdbx_strand_id
1 'polypeptide(L)'
;MKRSRFTMAGIKRYLLVAVIMLVAVILLANKLIVWGAVFIAAGLIVLGIQQLIQLNVKVSKFEDSISSLREKNQDLAKINEKLTEENAFLKDRKFQITQIKSILEMNLFEIDTRFKRTVNRREMLHDREIRHIGSLGVSLKAKYGIDLKELRFKYVPESDELIVANIHPRFLSFGNRKLEWEFFETLEYKRQLPLTVKRWMTSDDLAEKADRLKEEIRLETEQSIENGPEEFSWIMEPIRENVENTIRIMFRGICNNIRIAELADSSFVPLEGIRLEKPESQDSGHSLKAPGGINSGMKKYLDE
;
A
#
# COMPACT_ATOMS: atom_id res chain seq x y z
N MET A 1 26.53 -46.37 6.51
CA MET A 1 27.53 -47.08 7.34
C MET A 1 27.40 -46.65 8.81
N LYS A 2 26.82 -47.50 9.67
CA LYS A 2 26.65 -47.22 11.12
C LYS A 2 27.98 -47.52 11.83
N ARG A 3 28.77 -46.48 12.16
CA ARG A 3 29.93 -46.61 13.03
C ARG A 3 29.46 -46.96 14.45
N SER A 4 29.71 -48.18 14.89
CA SER A 4 29.44 -48.59 16.26
C SER A 4 30.38 -47.82 17.19
N ARG A 5 29.82 -46.93 18.02
CA ARG A 5 30.56 -46.31 19.12
C ARG A 5 30.54 -47.27 20.30
N PHE A 6 31.24 -48.39 20.19
CA PHE A 6 31.62 -49.15 21.38
C PHE A 6 32.81 -48.41 22.02
N THR A 7 32.50 -47.52 22.96
CA THR A 7 33.51 -46.81 23.74
C THR A 7 34.39 -47.82 24.48
N MET A 8 35.70 -47.77 24.21
CA MET A 8 36.76 -48.64 24.75
C MET A 8 36.75 -48.72 26.30
N ALA A 9 36.17 -47.72 26.98
CA ALA A 9 35.97 -47.68 28.42
C ALA A 9 34.90 -48.67 28.95
N GLY A 10 33.89 -49.01 28.14
CA GLY A 10 32.86 -50.00 28.51
C GLY A 10 33.43 -51.42 28.53
N ILE A 11 34.22 -51.78 27.52
CA ILE A 11 34.82 -53.11 27.38
C ILE A 11 35.78 -53.41 28.53
N LYS A 12 36.64 -52.46 28.91
CA LYS A 12 37.55 -52.63 30.07
C LYS A 12 36.79 -52.83 31.39
N ARG A 13 35.61 -52.20 31.55
CA ARG A 13 34.77 -52.33 32.76
C ARG A 13 34.04 -53.67 32.82
N TYR A 14 33.48 -54.16 31.70
CA TYR A 14 32.87 -55.49 31.66
C TYR A 14 33.89 -56.61 31.90
N LEU A 15 35.12 -56.42 31.42
CA LEU A 15 36.22 -57.35 31.65
C LEU A 15 36.60 -57.40 33.14
N LEU A 16 36.60 -56.26 33.84
CA LEU A 16 36.88 -56.18 35.28
C LEU A 16 35.77 -56.87 36.11
N VAL A 17 34.50 -56.66 35.76
CA VAL A 17 33.37 -57.37 36.39
C VAL A 17 33.44 -58.87 36.11
N ALA A 18 33.78 -59.28 34.89
CA ALA A 18 33.96 -60.69 34.54
C ALA A 18 35.09 -61.36 35.35
N VAL A 19 36.20 -60.66 35.59
CA VAL A 19 37.30 -61.14 36.44
C VAL A 19 36.87 -61.28 37.90
N ILE A 20 36.14 -60.31 38.45
CA ILE A 20 35.61 -60.40 39.82
C ILE A 20 34.65 -61.59 39.96
N MET A 21 33.79 -61.81 38.96
CA MET A 21 32.83 -62.92 38.95
C MET A 21 33.55 -64.27 38.84
N LEU A 22 34.60 -64.36 38.00
CA LEU A 22 35.44 -65.55 37.88
C LEU A 22 36.16 -65.88 39.21
N VAL A 23 36.71 -64.86 39.88
CA VAL A 23 37.38 -65.01 41.20
C VAL A 23 36.38 -65.46 42.27
N ALA A 24 35.15 -64.93 42.27
CA ALA A 24 34.10 -65.34 43.20
C ALA A 24 33.69 -66.82 43.01
N VAL A 25 33.60 -67.29 41.76
CA VAL A 25 33.31 -68.70 41.44
C VAL A 25 34.44 -69.63 41.89
N ILE A 26 35.70 -69.24 41.67
CA ILE A 26 36.88 -70.01 42.11
C ILE A 26 36.96 -70.09 43.65
N LEU A 27 36.64 -68.99 44.36
CA LEU A 27 36.61 -68.97 45.83
C LEU A 27 35.49 -69.82 46.42
N LEU A 28 34.31 -69.86 45.79
CA LEU A 28 33.18 -70.70 46.19
C LEU A 28 33.49 -72.21 46.08
N ALA A 29 34.25 -72.60 45.06
CA ALA A 29 34.66 -73.99 44.87
C ALA A 29 35.61 -74.51 45.97
N ASN A 30 36.34 -73.62 46.67
CA ASN A 30 37.37 -73.99 47.64
C ASN A 30 36.90 -73.93 49.12
N LYS A 31 35.59 -74.11 49.39
CA LYS A 31 34.95 -73.98 50.72
C LYS A 31 35.11 -72.61 51.43
N LEU A 32 35.62 -71.57 50.75
CA LEU A 32 35.73 -70.20 51.28
C LEU A 32 34.48 -69.36 50.99
N ILE A 33 33.31 -69.90 51.39
CA ILE A 33 31.98 -69.33 51.09
C ILE A 33 31.84 -67.88 51.60
N VAL A 34 32.41 -67.58 52.77
CA VAL A 34 32.35 -66.24 53.38
C VAL A 34 33.04 -65.18 52.51
N TRP A 35 34.19 -65.50 51.91
CA TRP A 35 34.93 -64.56 51.06
C TRP A 35 34.26 -64.38 49.68
N GLY A 36 33.67 -65.43 49.13
CA GLY A 36 32.87 -65.32 47.90
C GLY A 36 31.64 -64.41 48.06
N ALA A 37 30.94 -64.51 49.19
CA ALA A 37 29.79 -63.65 49.49
C ALA A 37 30.16 -62.16 49.61
N VAL A 38 31.30 -61.86 50.25
CA VAL A 38 31.81 -60.48 50.37
C VAL A 38 32.14 -59.88 49.00
N PHE A 39 32.74 -60.64 48.10
CA PHE A 39 33.05 -60.17 46.75
C PHE A 39 31.80 -59.91 45.89
N ILE A 40 30.77 -60.75 46.01
CA ILE A 40 29.49 -60.54 45.32
C ILE A 40 28.78 -59.29 45.84
N ALA A 41 28.76 -59.09 47.17
CA ALA A 41 28.19 -57.89 47.79
C ALA A 41 28.92 -56.62 47.33
N ALA A 42 30.25 -56.63 47.30
CA ALA A 42 31.04 -55.52 46.79
C ALA A 42 30.77 -55.25 45.29
N GLY A 43 30.63 -56.30 44.47
CA GLY A 43 30.29 -56.18 43.06
C GLY A 43 28.91 -55.54 42.82
N LEU A 44 27.91 -55.91 43.62
CA LEU A 44 26.56 -55.35 43.53
C LEU A 44 26.52 -53.87 43.93
N ILE A 45 27.28 -53.48 44.96
CA ILE A 45 27.36 -52.07 45.40
C ILE A 45 27.98 -51.21 44.28
N VAL A 46 29.07 -51.66 43.67
CA VAL A 46 29.73 -50.93 42.57
C VAL A 46 28.80 -50.81 41.36
N LEU A 47 28.06 -51.87 41.01
CA LEU A 47 27.09 -51.83 39.91
C LEU A 47 25.91 -50.89 40.21
N GLY A 48 25.39 -50.90 41.44
CA GLY A 48 24.30 -50.01 41.87
C GLY A 48 24.68 -48.53 41.81
N ILE A 49 25.86 -48.18 42.33
CA ILE A 49 26.40 -46.81 42.26
C ILE A 49 26.59 -46.37 40.81
N GLN A 50 27.05 -47.27 39.94
CA GLN A 50 27.27 -46.94 38.52
C GLN A 50 25.96 -46.70 37.75
N GLN A 51 24.90 -47.47 38.03
CA GLN A 51 23.59 -47.24 37.42
C GLN A 51 22.99 -45.89 37.85
N LEU A 52 23.13 -45.53 39.12
CA LEU A 52 22.68 -44.23 39.66
C LEU A 52 23.39 -43.05 38.97
N ILE A 53 24.71 -43.14 38.76
CA ILE A 53 25.48 -42.09 38.07
C ILE A 53 25.04 -41.94 36.61
N GLN A 54 24.84 -43.05 35.88
CA GLN A 54 24.38 -42.98 34.48
C GLN A 54 22.95 -42.44 34.34
N LEU A 55 22.05 -42.80 35.25
CA LEU A 55 20.69 -42.26 35.29
C LEU A 55 20.72 -40.75 35.53
N ASN A 56 21.49 -40.27 36.50
CA ASN A 56 21.56 -38.85 36.83
C ASN A 56 22.09 -38.00 35.66
N VAL A 57 23.16 -38.46 34.99
CA VAL A 57 23.72 -37.75 33.81
C VAL A 57 22.77 -37.78 32.61
N LYS A 58 21.99 -38.85 32.44
CA LYS A 58 21.00 -38.95 31.36
C LYS A 58 19.81 -38.03 31.65
N VAL A 59 19.32 -38.00 32.89
CA VAL A 59 18.24 -37.11 33.31
C VAL A 59 18.64 -35.65 33.17
N SER A 60 19.83 -35.25 33.64
CA SER A 60 20.35 -33.89 33.48
C SER A 60 20.43 -33.45 32.00
N LYS A 61 20.93 -34.31 31.11
CA LYS A 61 20.97 -33.98 29.66
C LYS A 61 19.59 -33.89 29.02
N PHE A 62 18.63 -34.67 29.49
CA PHE A 62 17.23 -34.58 29.05
C PHE A 62 16.57 -33.31 29.57
N GLU A 63 16.83 -32.95 30.82
CA GLU A 63 16.33 -31.74 31.45
C GLU A 63 16.88 -30.47 30.77
N ASP A 64 18.18 -30.43 30.47
CA ASP A 64 18.81 -29.36 29.67
C ASP A 64 18.25 -29.28 28.24
N SER A 65 17.96 -30.44 27.63
CA SER A 65 17.37 -30.46 26.29
C SER A 65 15.93 -29.92 26.33
N ILE A 66 15.13 -30.34 27.31
CA ILE A 66 13.75 -29.89 27.51
C ILE A 66 13.70 -28.40 27.85
N SER A 67 14.61 -27.90 28.68
CA SER A 67 14.69 -26.47 29.00
C SER A 67 15.01 -25.64 27.75
N SER A 68 15.99 -26.04 26.94
CA SER A 68 16.34 -25.34 25.69
C SER A 68 15.23 -25.40 24.64
N LEU A 69 14.49 -26.52 24.56
CA LEU A 69 13.34 -26.68 23.67
C LEU A 69 12.17 -25.80 24.12
N ARG A 70 11.97 -25.67 25.43
CA ARG A 70 10.93 -24.82 26.02
C ARG A 70 11.24 -23.34 25.80
N GLU A 71 12.49 -22.94 25.97
CA GLU A 71 12.97 -21.58 25.68
C GLU A 71 12.78 -21.22 24.21
N LYS A 72 13.21 -22.08 23.28
CA LYS A 72 12.97 -21.88 21.84
C LYS A 72 11.49 -21.80 21.47
N ASN A 73 10.63 -22.61 22.10
CA ASN A 73 9.19 -22.53 21.86
C ASN A 73 8.59 -21.22 22.40
N GLN A 74 9.08 -20.72 23.53
CA GLN A 74 8.65 -19.40 24.04
C GLN A 74 9.11 -18.26 23.15
N ASP A 75 10.34 -18.31 22.63
CA ASP A 75 10.83 -17.31 21.69
C ASP A 75 10.08 -17.36 20.35
N LEU A 76 9.80 -18.55 19.83
CA LEU A 76 8.97 -18.72 18.63
C LEU A 76 7.53 -18.22 18.84
N ALA A 77 6.96 -18.44 20.02
CA ALA A 77 5.63 -17.93 20.36
C ALA A 77 5.61 -16.39 20.37
N LYS A 78 6.61 -15.75 20.99
CA LYS A 78 6.76 -14.28 21.00
C LYS A 78 6.95 -13.71 19.60
N ILE A 79 7.77 -14.36 18.77
CA ILE A 79 8.00 -13.93 17.38
C ILE A 79 6.71 -14.08 16.56
N ASN A 80 5.96 -15.18 16.73
CA ASN A 80 4.67 -15.35 16.07
C ASN A 80 3.67 -14.29 16.50
N GLU A 81 3.58 -13.99 17.80
CA GLU A 81 2.71 -12.94 18.34
C GLU A 81 3.06 -11.58 17.71
N LYS A 82 4.34 -11.21 17.72
CA LYS A 82 4.82 -9.98 17.06
C LYS A 82 4.52 -9.94 15.56
N LEU A 83 4.72 -11.06 14.84
CA LEU A 83 4.40 -11.16 13.41
C LEU A 83 2.91 -11.08 13.14
N THR A 84 2.06 -11.57 14.06
CA THR A 84 0.61 -11.44 13.95
C THR A 84 0.15 -10.01 14.20
N GLU A 85 0.74 -9.31 15.16
CA GLU A 85 0.50 -7.89 15.40
C GLU A 85 0.95 -7.03 14.21
N GLU A 86 2.17 -7.25 13.70
CA GLU A 86 2.67 -6.55 12.51
C GLU A 86 1.80 -6.83 11.28
N ASN A 87 1.31 -8.07 11.10
CA ASN A 87 0.38 -8.39 10.02
C ASN A 87 -0.99 -7.73 10.19
N ALA A 88 -1.53 -7.68 11.41
CA ALA A 88 -2.79 -7.01 11.68
C ALA A 88 -2.66 -5.51 11.41
N PHE A 89 -1.56 -4.90 11.86
CA PHE A 89 -1.24 -3.50 11.61
C PHE A 89 -1.04 -3.20 10.11
N LEU A 90 -0.34 -4.06 9.38
CA LEU A 90 -0.17 -3.94 7.92
C LEU A 90 -1.50 -4.07 7.18
N LYS A 91 -2.36 -5.00 7.58
CA LYS A 91 -3.70 -5.19 7.00
C LYS A 91 -4.59 -3.98 7.25
N ASP A 92 -4.60 -3.45 8.47
CA ASP A 92 -5.39 -2.27 8.83
C ASP A 92 -4.92 -1.03 8.05
N ARG A 93 -3.61 -0.79 7.97
CA ARG A 93 -3.05 0.28 7.12
C ARG A 93 -3.40 0.11 5.65
N LYS A 94 -3.28 -1.11 5.11
CA LYS A 94 -3.64 -1.37 3.71
C LYS A 94 -5.13 -1.10 3.47
N PHE A 95 -5.99 -1.41 4.43
CA PHE A 95 -7.42 -1.11 4.36
C PHE A 95 -7.68 0.40 4.34
N GLN A 96 -7.04 1.17 5.23
CA GLN A 96 -7.14 2.64 5.25
C GLN A 96 -6.65 3.28 3.93
N ILE A 97 -5.50 2.84 3.40
CA ILE A 97 -4.98 3.31 2.11
C ILE A 97 -5.96 2.97 0.97
N THR A 98 -6.55 1.77 1.01
CA THR A 98 -7.55 1.36 0.00
C THR A 98 -8.78 2.26 0.05
N GLN A 99 -9.26 2.64 1.25
CA GLN A 99 -10.38 3.56 1.39
C GLN A 99 -10.04 4.97 0.88
N ILE A 100 -8.86 5.50 1.22
CA ILE A 100 -8.39 6.80 0.72
C ILE A 100 -8.30 6.78 -0.81
N LYS A 101 -7.76 5.69 -1.37
CA LYS A 101 -7.69 5.47 -2.81
C LYS A 101 -9.08 5.48 -3.43
N SER A 102 -10.04 4.73 -2.90
CA SER A 102 -11.41 4.72 -3.42
C SER A 102 -12.09 6.09 -3.31
N ILE A 103 -11.88 6.86 -2.24
CA ILE A 103 -12.44 8.22 -2.10
C ILE A 103 -11.82 9.19 -3.11
N LEU A 104 -10.51 9.11 -3.34
CA LEU A 104 -9.86 9.89 -4.37
C LEU A 104 -10.26 9.45 -5.79
N GLU A 105 -10.45 8.15 -6.03
CA GLU A 105 -10.98 7.62 -7.30
C GLU A 105 -12.41 8.09 -7.55
N MET A 106 -13.22 8.29 -6.49
CA MET A 106 -14.57 8.82 -6.59
C MET A 106 -14.63 10.32 -6.93
N ASN A 107 -13.53 11.07 -6.87
CA ASN A 107 -13.44 12.45 -7.36
C ASN A 107 -13.30 12.50 -8.89
N LEU A 108 -14.14 11.72 -9.57
CA LEU A 108 -14.32 11.65 -11.00
C LEU A 108 -15.56 12.46 -11.36
N PHE A 109 -15.38 13.56 -12.09
CA PHE A 109 -16.45 14.45 -12.50
C PHE A 109 -16.93 14.04 -13.89
N GLU A 110 -18.16 13.54 -13.95
CA GLU A 110 -18.86 13.37 -15.21
C GLU A 110 -19.63 14.65 -15.54
N ILE A 111 -19.36 15.20 -16.72
CA ILE A 111 -19.91 16.47 -17.15
C ILE A 111 -20.66 16.25 -18.45
N ASP A 112 -21.98 16.47 -18.40
CA ASP A 112 -22.87 16.49 -19.56
C ASP A 112 -22.96 17.92 -20.08
N THR A 113 -22.52 18.13 -21.31
CA THR A 113 -22.48 19.45 -21.93
C THR A 113 -23.02 19.41 -23.34
N ARG A 114 -23.60 20.54 -23.72
CA ARG A 114 -24.15 20.77 -25.05
C ARG A 114 -23.71 22.14 -25.54
N PHE A 115 -23.06 22.17 -26.70
CA PHE A 115 -22.68 23.41 -27.36
C PHE A 115 -22.97 23.32 -28.86
N LYS A 116 -22.88 24.46 -29.56
CA LYS A 116 -23.13 24.55 -31.00
C LYS A 116 -21.90 25.09 -31.71
N ARG A 117 -21.51 24.46 -32.81
CA ARG A 117 -20.51 24.98 -33.75
C ARG A 117 -21.23 25.57 -34.96
N THR A 118 -21.13 26.87 -35.12
CA THR A 118 -21.72 27.59 -36.25
C THR A 118 -20.76 27.60 -37.43
N VAL A 119 -21.33 27.44 -38.62
CA VAL A 119 -20.59 27.46 -39.89
C VAL A 119 -21.13 28.59 -40.74
N ASN A 120 -20.24 29.43 -41.25
CA ASN A 120 -20.53 30.46 -42.23
C ASN A 120 -19.35 30.57 -43.19
N ARG A 121 -19.36 29.75 -44.25
CA ARG A 121 -18.31 29.73 -45.28
C ARG A 121 -18.88 30.32 -46.58
N ARG A 122 -18.09 31.16 -47.25
CA ARG A 122 -18.38 31.66 -48.60
C ARG A 122 -17.29 31.19 -49.55
N GLU A 123 -17.68 30.72 -50.71
CA GLU A 123 -16.77 30.24 -51.73
C GLU A 123 -17.26 30.64 -53.13
N MET A 124 -16.30 30.78 -54.05
CA MET A 124 -16.56 30.98 -55.48
C MET A 124 -16.32 29.66 -56.20
N LEU A 125 -17.34 29.11 -56.85
CA LEU A 125 -17.27 27.83 -57.55
C LEU A 125 -17.79 28.01 -58.98
N HIS A 126 -16.93 27.85 -59.99
CA HIS A 126 -17.31 28.00 -61.40
C HIS A 126 -18.08 29.32 -61.68
N ASP A 127 -17.59 30.45 -61.15
CA ASP A 127 -18.22 31.79 -61.26
C ASP A 127 -19.56 31.96 -60.52
N ARG A 128 -19.88 31.01 -59.62
CA ARG A 128 -21.05 31.07 -58.73
C ARG A 128 -20.60 31.43 -57.32
N GLU A 129 -21.27 32.39 -56.70
CA GLU A 129 -21.07 32.71 -55.29
C GLU A 129 -21.94 31.78 -54.45
N ILE A 130 -21.30 30.94 -53.63
CA ILE A 130 -21.96 29.96 -52.77
C ILE A 130 -21.69 30.32 -51.32
N ARG A 131 -22.70 30.14 -50.48
CA ARG A 131 -22.63 30.33 -49.03
C ARG A 131 -23.17 29.09 -48.33
N HIS A 132 -22.37 28.55 -47.44
CA HIS A 132 -22.76 27.47 -46.54
C HIS A 132 -23.03 28.05 -45.16
N ILE A 133 -24.21 27.79 -44.63
CA ILE A 133 -24.61 28.19 -43.28
C ILE A 133 -25.11 26.97 -42.54
N GLY A 134 -24.61 26.73 -41.34
CA GLY A 134 -25.07 25.60 -40.54
C GLY A 134 -24.80 25.76 -39.05
N SER A 135 -25.45 24.91 -38.28
CA SER A 135 -25.26 24.77 -36.84
C SER A 135 -25.12 23.29 -36.52
N LEU A 136 -23.93 22.88 -36.08
CA LEU A 136 -23.66 21.54 -35.59
C LEU A 136 -23.84 21.53 -34.07
N GLY A 137 -24.86 20.83 -33.60
CA GLY A 137 -25.07 20.55 -32.19
C GLY A 137 -24.12 19.45 -31.71
N VAL A 138 -23.36 19.74 -30.67
CA VAL A 138 -22.46 18.79 -30.02
C VAL A 138 -22.98 18.54 -28.62
N SER A 139 -23.31 17.27 -28.32
CA SER A 139 -23.62 16.80 -26.97
C SER A 139 -22.55 15.82 -26.55
N LEU A 140 -21.89 16.08 -25.43
CA LEU A 140 -20.84 15.22 -24.91
C LEU A 140 -20.99 15.01 -23.42
N LYS A 141 -20.73 13.77 -23.01
CA LYS A 141 -20.48 13.38 -21.63
C LYS A 141 -19.02 13.05 -21.51
N ALA A 142 -18.28 13.84 -20.77
CA ALA A 142 -16.85 13.66 -20.55
C ALA A 142 -16.57 13.44 -19.07
N LYS A 143 -15.61 12.56 -18.79
CA LYS A 143 -15.13 12.26 -17.44
C LYS A 143 -13.79 12.95 -17.25
N TYR A 144 -13.71 13.75 -16.19
CA TYR A 144 -12.51 14.45 -15.75
C TYR A 144 -12.15 14.01 -14.34
N GLY A 145 -10.86 14.05 -14.03
CA GLY A 145 -10.38 13.68 -12.70
C GLY A 145 -8.88 13.77 -12.62
N ILE A 146 -8.32 13.20 -11.57
CA ILE A 146 -6.89 13.19 -11.31
C ILE A 146 -6.38 11.76 -11.37
N ASP A 147 -5.23 11.56 -12.02
CA ASP A 147 -4.56 10.26 -11.98
C ASP A 147 -3.83 10.07 -10.65
N LEU A 148 -4.36 9.15 -9.85
CA LEU A 148 -3.77 8.78 -8.56
C LEU A 148 -2.36 8.22 -8.68
N LYS A 149 -1.99 7.64 -9.82
CA LYS A 149 -0.62 7.16 -10.07
C LYS A 149 0.37 8.31 -10.21
N GLU A 150 -0.09 9.50 -10.55
CA GLU A 150 0.75 10.69 -10.70
C GLU A 150 0.85 11.47 -9.41
N LEU A 151 -0.12 11.32 -8.49
CA LEU A 151 -0.05 11.92 -7.16
C LEU A 151 1.18 11.43 -6.41
N ARG A 152 1.81 12.39 -5.75
CA ARG A 152 3.07 12.21 -5.04
C ARG A 152 2.91 12.76 -3.65
N PHE A 153 3.36 12.00 -2.66
CA PHE A 153 3.20 12.31 -1.25
C PHE A 153 4.56 12.25 -0.55
N LYS A 154 4.80 13.18 0.36
CA LYS A 154 6.00 13.26 1.18
C LYS A 154 5.59 13.63 2.59
N TYR A 155 5.87 12.75 3.54
CA TYR A 155 5.64 13.03 4.96
C TYR A 155 6.94 13.48 5.61
N VAL A 156 6.90 14.60 6.34
CA VAL A 156 8.02 15.15 7.11
C VAL A 156 7.70 14.98 8.59
N PRO A 157 8.30 13.98 9.28
CA PRO A 157 7.97 13.68 10.67
C PRO A 157 8.32 14.81 11.65
N GLU A 158 9.38 15.57 11.35
CA GLU A 158 9.89 16.65 12.20
C GLU A 158 8.89 17.80 12.38
N SER A 159 8.10 18.09 11.34
CA SER A 159 7.10 19.15 11.31
C SER A 159 5.66 18.64 11.31
N ASP A 160 5.46 17.30 11.38
CA ASP A 160 4.17 16.62 11.19
C ASP A 160 3.43 17.13 9.94
N GLU A 161 4.18 17.32 8.85
CA GLU A 161 3.69 17.91 7.60
C GLU A 161 3.60 16.86 6.49
N LEU A 162 2.42 16.75 5.88
CA LEU A 162 2.21 15.98 4.66
C LEU A 162 2.19 16.92 3.46
N ILE A 163 3.18 16.75 2.58
CA ILE A 163 3.27 17.49 1.32
C ILE A 163 2.73 16.61 0.21
N VAL A 164 1.75 17.11 -0.53
CA VAL A 164 1.15 16.42 -1.69
C VAL A 164 1.42 17.22 -2.96
N ALA A 165 1.88 16.54 -3.99
CA ALA A 165 2.27 17.14 -5.26
C ALA A 165 1.64 16.43 -6.46
N ASN A 166 1.76 17.08 -7.63
CA ASN A 166 1.26 16.64 -8.93
C ASN A 166 -0.27 16.48 -9.02
N ILE A 167 -1.01 17.40 -8.41
CA ILE A 167 -2.48 17.46 -8.52
C ILE A 167 -2.84 18.11 -9.87
N HIS A 168 -2.84 17.28 -10.92
CA HIS A 168 -3.15 17.69 -12.30
C HIS A 168 -4.47 17.08 -12.78
N PRO A 169 -5.57 17.85 -12.75
CA PRO A 169 -6.81 17.45 -13.40
C PRO A 169 -6.60 17.28 -14.90
N ARG A 170 -7.16 16.22 -15.46
CA ARG A 170 -7.14 15.97 -16.89
C ARG A 170 -8.41 15.27 -17.37
N PHE A 171 -8.61 15.36 -18.67
CA PHE A 171 -9.58 14.53 -19.37
C PHE A 171 -9.18 13.05 -19.24
N LEU A 172 -10.13 12.20 -18.89
CA LEU A 172 -9.91 10.76 -18.72
C LEU A 172 -10.57 9.95 -19.83
N SER A 173 -11.84 10.21 -20.12
CA SER A 173 -12.59 9.45 -21.13
C SER A 173 -13.89 10.13 -21.53
N PHE A 174 -14.36 9.86 -22.75
CA PHE A 174 -15.74 10.14 -23.15
C PHE A 174 -16.67 9.04 -22.65
N GLY A 175 -17.79 9.42 -22.03
CA GLY A 175 -18.90 8.53 -21.74
C GLY A 175 -19.83 8.38 -22.95
N ASN A 176 -20.22 9.50 -23.56
CA ASN A 176 -21.05 9.51 -24.77
C ASN A 176 -20.72 10.78 -25.58
N ARG A 177 -20.74 10.69 -26.91
CA ARG A 177 -20.62 11.84 -27.81
C ARG A 177 -21.64 11.73 -28.93
N LYS A 178 -22.34 12.81 -29.20
CA LYS A 178 -23.35 12.92 -30.24
C LYS A 178 -23.16 14.23 -30.98
N LEU A 179 -22.91 14.15 -32.28
CA LEU A 179 -22.79 15.30 -33.17
C LEU A 179 -23.95 15.23 -34.16
N GLU A 180 -24.83 16.24 -34.13
CA GLU A 180 -26.02 16.30 -34.99
C GLU A 180 -26.15 17.69 -35.60
N TRP A 181 -26.37 17.74 -36.91
CA TRP A 181 -26.70 18.98 -37.58
C TRP A 181 -28.11 19.42 -37.18
N GLU A 182 -28.22 20.59 -36.56
CA GLU A 182 -29.53 21.20 -36.30
C GLU A 182 -30.12 21.77 -37.59
N PHE A 183 -29.27 22.40 -38.39
CA PHE A 183 -29.56 22.77 -39.77
C PHE A 183 -28.24 22.95 -40.54
N PHE A 184 -28.31 22.78 -41.85
CA PHE A 184 -27.21 23.09 -42.76
C PHE A 184 -27.79 23.39 -44.14
N GLU A 185 -27.56 24.60 -44.63
CA GLU A 185 -28.07 25.11 -45.89
C GLU A 185 -26.91 25.55 -46.78
N THR A 186 -27.03 25.21 -48.06
CA THR A 186 -26.14 25.69 -49.10
C THR A 186 -26.92 26.60 -50.03
N LEU A 187 -26.49 27.85 -50.09
CA LEU A 187 -27.16 28.93 -50.80
C LEU A 187 -26.27 29.38 -51.96
N GLU A 188 -26.86 29.48 -53.14
CA GLU A 188 -26.23 30.02 -54.34
C GLU A 188 -26.79 31.41 -54.62
N TYR A 189 -25.93 32.36 -54.99
CA TYR A 189 -26.33 33.71 -55.37
C TYR A 189 -26.70 33.79 -56.85
N LYS A 190 -27.96 33.48 -57.19
CA LYS A 190 -28.46 33.42 -58.57
C LYS A 190 -29.71 34.26 -58.82
N ARG A 191 -30.04 34.48 -60.10
CA ARG A 191 -31.31 35.10 -60.51
C ARG A 191 -32.32 34.00 -60.83
N GLN A 192 -33.56 34.17 -60.38
CA GLN A 192 -34.66 33.27 -60.76
C GLN A 192 -35.14 33.55 -62.20
N LEU A 193 -35.02 34.79 -62.67
CA LEU A 193 -35.41 35.25 -64.01
C LEU A 193 -34.38 36.27 -64.52
N PRO A 194 -34.20 36.42 -65.86
CA PRO A 194 -33.16 37.29 -66.42
C PRO A 194 -33.23 38.76 -65.96
N LEU A 195 -34.44 39.23 -65.67
CA LEU A 195 -34.76 40.60 -65.26
C LEU A 195 -34.87 40.81 -63.74
N THR A 196 -34.70 39.77 -62.91
CA THR A 196 -34.81 39.90 -61.45
C THR A 196 -33.46 40.12 -60.78
N VAL A 197 -33.49 40.69 -59.57
CA VAL A 197 -32.30 40.88 -58.73
C VAL A 197 -31.79 39.51 -58.27
N LYS A 198 -30.47 39.34 -58.18
CA LYS A 198 -29.85 38.13 -57.62
C LYS A 198 -30.26 37.96 -56.15
N ARG A 199 -30.60 36.74 -55.75
CA ARG A 199 -30.97 36.38 -54.37
C ARG A 199 -30.28 35.08 -53.98
N TRP A 200 -30.11 34.88 -52.68
CA TRP A 200 -29.65 33.61 -52.14
C TRP A 200 -30.76 32.57 -52.28
N MET A 201 -30.46 31.47 -52.96
CA MET A 201 -31.43 30.40 -53.23
C MET A 201 -30.76 29.05 -52.97
N THR A 202 -31.52 28.08 -52.47
CA THR A 202 -31.04 26.70 -52.38
C THR A 202 -30.81 26.12 -53.77
N SER A 203 -29.81 25.24 -53.89
CA SER A 203 -29.50 24.58 -55.15
C SER A 203 -29.24 23.10 -54.91
N ASP A 204 -30.02 22.25 -55.58
CA ASP A 204 -29.97 20.79 -55.40
C ASP A 204 -28.69 20.18 -56.01
N ASP A 205 -28.09 20.83 -57.02
CA ASP A 205 -26.83 20.42 -57.64
C ASP A 205 -25.61 20.55 -56.71
N LEU A 206 -25.76 21.26 -55.58
CA LEU A 206 -24.72 21.41 -54.57
C LEU A 206 -24.88 20.44 -53.38
N ALA A 207 -25.87 19.55 -53.40
CA ALA A 207 -26.15 18.63 -52.30
C ALA A 207 -24.97 17.70 -51.98
N GLU A 208 -24.33 17.11 -53.00
CA GLU A 208 -23.18 16.22 -52.79
C GLU A 208 -21.99 16.96 -52.14
N LYS A 209 -21.74 18.20 -52.58
CA LYS A 209 -20.69 19.04 -52.01
C LYS A 209 -21.03 19.48 -50.58
N ALA A 210 -22.30 19.79 -50.34
CA ALA A 210 -22.80 20.12 -49.01
C ALA A 210 -22.59 18.96 -48.04
N ASP A 211 -22.86 17.72 -48.45
CA ASP A 211 -22.67 16.54 -47.60
C ASP A 211 -21.19 16.25 -47.33
N ARG A 212 -20.30 16.42 -48.32
CA ARG A 212 -18.85 16.36 -48.10
C ARG A 212 -18.39 17.40 -47.08
N LEU A 213 -18.88 18.64 -47.19
CA LEU A 213 -18.52 19.72 -46.27
C LEU A 213 -19.10 19.50 -44.86
N LYS A 214 -20.31 18.96 -44.75
CA LYS A 214 -20.90 18.55 -43.45
C LYS A 214 -20.01 17.52 -42.76
N GLU A 215 -19.55 16.52 -43.50
CA GLU A 215 -18.73 15.44 -42.96
C GLU A 215 -17.32 15.92 -42.61
N GLU A 216 -16.70 16.76 -43.44
CA GLU A 216 -15.42 17.42 -43.15
C GLU A 216 -15.48 18.18 -41.82
N ILE A 217 -16.51 19.03 -41.64
CA ILE A 217 -16.67 19.84 -40.43
C ILE A 217 -16.99 18.94 -39.21
N ARG A 218 -17.76 17.86 -39.41
CA ARG A 218 -18.04 16.88 -38.36
C ARG A 218 -16.74 16.22 -37.88
N LEU A 219 -15.88 15.80 -38.81
CA LEU A 219 -14.58 15.18 -38.51
C LEU A 219 -13.61 16.16 -37.86
N GLU A 220 -13.53 17.40 -38.35
CA GLU A 220 -12.73 18.48 -37.76
C GLU A 220 -13.16 18.74 -36.31
N THR A 221 -14.48 18.83 -36.09
CA THR A 221 -15.05 19.02 -34.74
C THR A 221 -14.75 17.81 -33.85
N GLU A 222 -14.85 16.60 -34.36
CA GLU A 222 -14.54 15.37 -33.62
C GLU A 222 -13.06 15.31 -33.20
N GLN A 223 -12.14 15.65 -34.11
CA GLN A 223 -10.71 15.74 -33.82
C GLN A 223 -10.39 16.82 -32.78
N SER A 224 -11.04 17.99 -32.86
CA SER A 224 -10.86 19.06 -31.87
C SER A 224 -11.31 18.64 -30.47
N ILE A 225 -12.33 17.78 -30.39
CA ILE A 225 -12.88 17.28 -29.12
C ILE A 225 -11.98 16.19 -28.54
N GLU A 226 -11.36 15.34 -29.37
CA GLU A 226 -10.58 14.17 -28.94
C GLU A 226 -9.43 14.51 -27.98
N ASN A 227 -8.80 15.67 -28.15
CA ASN A 227 -7.71 16.13 -27.28
C ASN A 227 -8.19 16.73 -25.94
N GLY A 228 -9.49 16.68 -25.66
CA GLY A 228 -10.12 17.40 -24.57
C GLY A 228 -10.75 18.68 -25.11
N PRO A 229 -12.07 18.91 -24.93
CA PRO A 229 -12.70 20.11 -25.42
C PRO A 229 -12.21 21.33 -24.64
N GLU A 230 -11.62 22.30 -25.34
CA GLU A 230 -11.07 23.54 -24.77
C GLU A 230 -12.12 24.33 -23.97
N GLU A 231 -13.39 24.16 -24.34
CA GLU A 231 -14.56 24.73 -23.66
C GLU A 231 -14.69 24.27 -22.21
N PHE A 232 -13.90 23.27 -21.78
CA PHE A 232 -13.87 22.74 -20.42
C PHE A 232 -12.49 22.89 -19.77
N SER A 233 -11.70 23.87 -20.19
CA SER A 233 -10.52 24.28 -19.41
C SER A 233 -10.93 24.84 -18.03
N TRP A 234 -12.07 25.52 -17.94
CA TRP A 234 -12.55 26.18 -16.70
C TRP A 234 -12.90 25.22 -15.56
N ILE A 235 -13.20 23.94 -15.84
CA ILE A 235 -13.53 22.94 -14.81
C ILE A 235 -12.30 22.37 -14.12
N MET A 236 -11.11 22.55 -14.69
CA MET A 236 -9.89 21.99 -14.13
C MET A 236 -9.60 22.58 -12.75
N GLU A 237 -9.79 23.89 -12.57
CA GLU A 237 -9.53 24.54 -11.29
C GLU A 237 -10.48 24.07 -10.17
N PRO A 238 -11.81 24.05 -10.35
CA PRO A 238 -12.73 23.48 -9.36
C PRO A 238 -12.43 22.02 -9.01
N ILE A 239 -11.99 21.22 -9.99
CA ILE A 239 -11.61 19.81 -9.76
C ILE A 239 -10.34 19.75 -8.89
N ARG A 240 -9.33 20.57 -9.20
CA ARG A 240 -8.10 20.67 -8.40
C ARG A 240 -8.44 21.05 -6.96
N GLU A 241 -9.17 22.14 -6.76
CA GLU A 241 -9.57 22.62 -5.42
C GLU A 241 -10.33 21.56 -4.64
N ASN A 242 -11.26 20.85 -5.29
CA ASN A 242 -12.02 19.80 -4.61
C ASN A 242 -11.14 18.62 -4.21
N VAL A 243 -10.21 18.20 -5.06
CA VAL A 243 -9.26 17.15 -4.70
C VAL A 243 -8.33 17.60 -3.57
N GLU A 244 -7.82 18.83 -3.62
CA GLU A 244 -7.03 19.41 -2.52
C GLU A 244 -7.79 19.41 -1.20
N ASN A 245 -9.05 19.86 -1.21
CA ASN A 245 -9.91 19.87 -0.04
C ASN A 245 -10.18 18.45 0.48
N THR A 246 -10.42 17.50 -0.42
CA THR A 246 -10.63 16.10 -0.05
C THR A 246 -9.38 15.52 0.61
N ILE A 247 -8.19 15.75 0.03
CA ILE A 247 -6.90 15.33 0.61
C ILE A 247 -6.71 15.96 1.99
N ARG A 248 -6.97 17.27 2.12
CA ARG A 248 -6.88 17.95 3.41
C ARG A 248 -7.79 17.28 4.44
N ILE A 249 -9.05 17.01 4.11
CA ILE A 249 -10.01 16.38 5.03
C ILE A 249 -9.57 14.96 5.41
N MET A 250 -9.18 14.13 4.43
CA MET A 250 -8.81 12.73 4.67
C MET A 250 -7.57 12.61 5.55
N PHE A 251 -6.56 13.44 5.33
CA PHE A 251 -5.30 13.35 6.06
C PHE A 251 -5.25 14.20 7.33
N ARG A 252 -6.22 15.09 7.59
CA ARG A 252 -6.27 15.91 8.82
C ARG A 252 -6.39 15.09 10.10
N GLY A 253 -6.97 13.89 10.01
CA GLY A 253 -7.00 12.95 11.14
C GLY A 253 -5.64 12.31 11.45
N ILE A 254 -4.69 12.39 10.50
CA ILE A 254 -3.40 11.70 10.56
C ILE A 254 -2.25 12.69 10.78
N CYS A 255 -2.25 13.81 10.05
CA CYS A 255 -1.22 14.86 10.08
C CYS A 255 -1.89 16.22 10.38
N ASN A 256 -1.26 17.04 11.22
CA ASN A 256 -1.82 18.35 11.57
C ASN A 256 -1.65 19.39 10.45
N ASN A 257 -0.60 19.26 9.62
CA ASN A 257 -0.30 20.21 8.56
C ASN A 257 -0.24 19.53 7.19
N ILE A 258 -0.98 20.04 6.21
CA ILE A 258 -1.05 19.50 4.86
C ILE A 258 -0.76 20.62 3.88
N ARG A 259 0.30 20.45 3.10
CA ARG A 259 0.76 21.40 2.10
C ARG A 259 0.64 20.82 0.71
N ILE A 260 0.15 21.64 -0.20
CA ILE A 260 0.10 21.29 -1.62
C ILE A 260 1.28 21.94 -2.32
N ALA A 261 2.06 21.15 -3.04
CA ALA A 261 3.17 21.60 -3.88
C ALA A 261 2.84 21.34 -5.36
N GLU A 262 3.29 22.19 -6.26
CA GLU A 262 3.01 21.97 -7.70
C GLU A 262 3.80 20.79 -8.27
N LEU A 263 5.08 20.66 -7.90
CA LEU A 263 6.00 19.68 -8.45
C LEU A 263 6.55 18.73 -7.39
N ALA A 264 6.68 17.46 -7.76
CA ALA A 264 7.36 16.45 -6.95
C ALA A 264 8.86 16.41 -7.23
N ASP A 265 9.66 16.27 -6.17
CA ASP A 265 11.09 15.92 -6.23
C ASP A 265 11.30 14.40 -6.03
N SER A 266 12.55 13.94 -6.00
CA SER A 266 12.90 12.52 -5.80
C SER A 266 12.54 11.94 -4.42
N SER A 267 12.13 12.78 -3.46
CA SER A 267 11.76 12.36 -2.12
C SER A 267 10.27 12.06 -1.96
N PHE A 268 9.46 12.32 -2.98
CA PHE A 268 8.05 11.94 -2.96
C PHE A 268 7.83 10.49 -3.35
N VAL A 269 6.85 9.87 -2.72
CA VAL A 269 6.41 8.49 -2.96
C VAL A 269 4.95 8.46 -3.42
N PRO A 270 4.52 7.42 -4.16
CA PRO A 270 3.10 7.21 -4.44
C PRO A 270 2.32 6.94 -3.14
N LEU A 271 0.99 7.02 -3.21
CA LEU A 271 0.09 6.84 -2.07
C LEU A 271 0.35 5.52 -1.31
N GLU A 272 0.65 4.44 -2.02
CA GLU A 272 0.93 3.13 -1.43
C GLU A 272 2.26 3.06 -0.66
N GLY A 273 3.18 4.00 -0.90
CA GLY A 273 4.52 4.04 -0.32
C GLY A 273 4.66 4.93 0.91
N ILE A 274 3.61 5.67 1.30
CA ILE A 274 3.69 6.63 2.40
C ILE A 274 3.91 5.91 3.74
N ARG A 275 4.95 6.33 4.47
CA ARG A 275 5.18 5.91 5.86
C ARG A 275 4.84 7.06 6.80
N LEU A 276 3.71 6.92 7.49
CA LEU A 276 3.25 7.85 8.53
C LEU A 276 3.72 7.32 9.88
N GLU A 277 5.02 7.40 10.13
CA GLU A 277 5.59 7.05 11.44
C GLU A 277 5.49 8.29 12.34
N LYS A 278 4.50 8.29 13.24
CA LYS A 278 4.49 9.28 14.34
C LYS A 278 5.69 8.99 15.24
N PRO A 279 6.49 10.01 15.61
CA PRO A 279 7.50 9.81 16.64
C PRO A 279 6.77 9.36 17.91
N GLU A 280 7.17 8.20 18.44
CA GLU A 280 6.68 7.71 19.73
C GLU A 280 6.85 8.83 20.75
N SER A 281 5.74 9.27 21.33
CA SER A 281 5.75 10.09 22.53
C SER A 281 6.54 9.31 23.57
N GLN A 282 7.75 9.77 23.89
CA GLN A 282 8.50 9.30 25.04
C GLN A 282 7.60 9.38 26.27
N ASP A 283 7.10 8.24 26.72
CA ASP A 283 6.59 8.07 28.08
C ASP A 283 7.77 8.31 29.03
N SER A 284 8.04 9.59 29.33
CA SER A 284 8.88 9.99 30.43
C SER A 284 8.13 9.61 31.71
N GLY A 285 8.44 8.42 32.22
CA GLY A 285 8.01 7.96 33.54
C GLY A 285 8.51 8.91 34.63
N HIS A 286 7.70 9.92 34.96
CA HIS A 286 7.85 10.66 36.20
C HIS A 286 6.99 9.99 37.28
N SER A 287 7.67 9.14 38.04
CA SER A 287 7.28 8.67 39.37
C SER A 287 6.92 9.86 40.27
N LEU A 288 5.62 10.08 40.51
CA LEU A 288 5.13 10.90 41.60
C LEU A 288 5.01 10.02 42.85
N LYS A 289 6.06 10.05 43.68
CA LYS A 289 6.00 9.61 45.08
C LYS A 289 4.97 10.44 45.82
N ALA A 290 4.06 9.76 46.52
CA ALA A 290 3.13 10.36 47.47
C ALA A 290 3.90 11.06 48.62
N PRO A 291 3.47 12.24 49.10
CA PRO A 291 4.04 12.85 50.29
C PRO A 291 3.24 12.41 51.53
N GLY A 292 3.90 11.67 52.41
CA GLY A 292 3.50 11.50 53.80
C GLY A 292 4.72 11.70 54.68
N GLY A 293 4.59 12.54 55.72
CA GLY A 293 5.56 12.58 56.82
C GLY A 293 6.14 13.95 57.17
N ILE A 294 5.52 14.55 58.19
CA ILE A 294 5.91 15.72 58.99
C ILE A 294 7.33 15.59 59.59
N ASN A 295 8.14 16.67 59.53
CA ASN A 295 8.89 17.24 60.67
C ASN A 295 9.65 18.52 60.24
N SER A 296 9.32 19.69 60.81
CA SER A 296 9.98 20.31 61.98
C SER A 296 11.33 20.98 61.67
N GLY A 297 11.31 22.33 61.68
CA GLY A 297 12.34 23.13 62.35
C GLY A 297 13.51 23.68 61.53
N MET A 298 13.36 24.91 61.00
CA MET A 298 14.43 25.93 60.95
C MET A 298 13.80 27.26 60.48
N LYS A 299 13.44 28.18 61.38
CA LYS A 299 14.27 29.27 61.91
C LYS A 299 15.01 30.10 60.85
N LYS A 300 14.58 31.37 60.75
CA LYS A 300 15.35 32.59 60.44
C LYS A 300 15.78 32.86 58.99
N TYR A 301 15.04 33.75 58.34
CA TYR A 301 15.56 34.96 57.68
C TYR A 301 15.06 36.12 58.57
N LEU A 302 15.84 36.90 59.34
CA LEU A 302 17.07 37.63 59.08
C LEU A 302 16.91 38.56 57.86
N ASP A 303 16.40 39.75 58.20
CA ASP A 303 16.90 41.07 57.82
C ASP A 303 17.62 41.16 56.47
N GLU A 304 16.92 41.73 55.48
CA GLU A 304 17.26 42.98 54.79
C GLU A 304 16.09 43.42 53.88
#